data_AF-A0A815PW89-F1
#
_entry.id   AF-A0A815PW89-F1
#
_cell.length_a   1.000
_cell.length_b   1.000
_cell.length_c   1.000
_cell.angle_alpha   90.00
_cell.angle_beta   90.00
_cell.angle_gamma   90.00
#
_symmetry.space_group_name_H-M   'P 1'
#
loop_
_entity.id
_entity.type
_entity.pdbx_description
1 polymer ?
#
loop_
_entity_poly.entity_id
_entity_poly.type
_entity_poly.pdbx_seq_one_letter_code
_entity_poly.pdbx_strand_id
1 'polypeptide(L)'
;MDRKNTNDDIASQLVFRADINFSDDDLSEEAKAQFTYHNEVLSVFQLNARIVLSNDRLSPTGRHLFCTKLEKEYKNYKSVLNYVAMHPENKIKTQAIHSPLILCGLPRTGTTLLFNLLACDPACRAPLLMDILHPIPPIARSDNDNQAQRNLFSSETSAMMDALGLANYVRELHASHLGVQR
;
A
#
# COMPACT_ATOMS: atom_id res chain seq x y z
N MET A 1 6.37 -18.85 34.31
CA MET A 1 7.27 -17.81 33.80
C MET A 1 6.44 -16.89 32.95
N ASP A 2 6.15 -15.71 33.50
CA ASP A 2 5.24 -14.71 32.94
C ASP A 2 5.73 -14.18 31.60
N ARG A 3 4.91 -14.38 30.56
CA ARG A 3 4.97 -13.56 29.35
C ARG A 3 4.41 -12.19 29.71
N LYS A 4 5.23 -11.33 30.32
CA LYS A 4 4.89 -9.91 30.42
C LYS A 4 4.66 -9.37 29.00
N ASN A 5 3.54 -8.69 28.88
CA ASN A 5 2.82 -8.38 27.66
C ASN A 5 3.65 -7.46 26.74
N THR A 6 4.35 -8.04 25.76
CA THR A 6 5.21 -7.30 24.80
C THR A 6 4.42 -6.24 24.01
N ASN A 7 3.09 -6.41 23.90
CA ASN A 7 2.20 -5.46 23.26
C ASN A 7 1.91 -4.21 24.12
N ASP A 8 1.91 -4.32 25.45
CA ASP A 8 1.72 -3.16 26.34
C ASP A 8 2.96 -2.24 26.37
N ASP A 9 4.16 -2.82 26.21
CA ASP A 9 5.41 -2.07 26.09
C ASP A 9 5.52 -1.30 24.76
N ILE A 10 4.94 -1.82 23.67
CA ILE A 10 4.90 -1.12 22.36
C ILE A 10 3.88 0.03 22.39
N ALA A 11 2.71 -0.20 22.99
CA ALA A 11 1.65 0.82 23.09
C ALA A 11 2.08 2.01 23.97
N SER A 12 2.86 1.77 25.02
CA SER A 12 3.38 2.82 25.91
C SER A 12 4.54 3.65 25.31
N GLN A 13 5.15 3.19 24.22
CA GLN A 13 6.24 3.88 23.50
C GLN A 13 5.79 4.52 22.18
N LEU A 14 4.53 4.34 21.78
CA LEU A 14 4.06 4.79 20.47
C LEU A 14 3.91 6.33 20.43
N VAL A 15 4.86 6.99 19.79
CA VAL A 15 4.77 8.42 19.52
C VAL A 15 3.83 8.64 18.33
N PHE A 16 2.65 9.21 18.61
CA PHE A 16 1.70 9.59 17.56
C PHE A 16 2.33 10.65 16.66
N ARG A 17 2.19 10.45 15.34
CA ARG A 17 2.78 11.36 14.36
C ARG A 17 1.84 12.54 14.16
N ALA A 18 2.42 13.74 14.10
CA ALA A 18 1.71 15.00 13.89
C ALA A 18 2.31 15.79 12.71
N ASP A 19 3.19 15.16 11.95
CA ASP A 19 3.90 15.70 10.81
C ASP A 19 3.96 14.65 9.69
N ILE A 20 4.27 15.12 8.49
CA ILE A 20 4.43 14.31 7.29
C ILE A 20 5.65 14.83 6.55
N ASN A 21 6.62 13.96 6.30
CA ASN A 21 7.81 14.31 5.54
C ASN A 21 7.71 13.76 4.11
N PHE A 22 7.55 14.66 3.15
CA PHE A 22 7.71 14.36 1.73
C PHE A 22 9.11 14.80 1.28
N SER A 23 10.15 14.05 1.66
CA SER A 23 11.49 14.29 1.11
C SER A 23 11.51 13.93 -0.37
N ASP A 24 12.16 14.77 -1.19
CA ASP A 24 12.43 14.50 -2.60
C ASP A 24 13.77 13.80 -2.84
N ASP A 25 14.56 13.56 -1.79
CA ASP A 25 15.90 12.95 -1.89
C ASP A 25 15.86 11.54 -2.48
N ASP A 26 14.73 10.84 -2.30
CA ASP A 26 14.61 9.46 -2.79
C ASP A 26 14.24 9.37 -4.28
N LEU A 27 13.92 10.45 -4.99
CA LEU A 27 13.57 10.39 -6.42
C LEU A 27 14.83 10.64 -7.27
N SER A 28 15.19 9.71 -8.14
CA SER A 28 16.42 9.80 -8.93
C SER A 28 16.32 10.89 -10.01
N GLU A 29 17.47 11.43 -10.42
CA GLU A 29 17.51 12.47 -11.47
C GLU A 29 17.00 11.93 -12.82
N GLU A 30 17.25 10.65 -13.11
CA GLU A 30 16.70 9.97 -14.28
C GLU A 30 15.17 9.89 -14.22
N ALA A 31 14.62 9.58 -13.05
CA ALA A 31 13.17 9.55 -12.84
C ALA A 31 12.55 10.95 -12.96
N LYS A 32 13.18 11.98 -12.41
CA LYS A 32 12.74 13.38 -12.54
C LYS A 32 12.76 13.84 -13.99
N ALA A 33 13.82 13.52 -14.73
CA ALA A 33 13.95 13.86 -16.15
C ALA A 33 12.89 13.15 -17.01
N GLN A 34 12.57 11.89 -16.69
CA GLN A 34 11.61 11.09 -17.44
C GLN A 34 10.14 11.43 -17.11
N PHE A 35 9.82 11.72 -15.85
CA PHE A 35 8.46 11.87 -15.36
C PHE A 35 8.21 13.29 -14.86
N THR A 36 7.93 14.21 -15.78
CA THR A 36 7.80 15.66 -15.49
C THR A 36 6.64 16.02 -14.55
N TYR A 37 5.62 15.16 -14.43
CA TYR A 37 4.45 15.36 -13.57
C TYR A 37 4.73 15.10 -12.07
N HIS A 38 5.96 14.73 -11.67
CA HIS A 38 6.27 14.41 -10.28
C HIS A 38 5.99 15.56 -9.30
N ASN A 39 6.21 16.80 -9.74
CA ASN A 39 5.91 17.99 -8.95
C ASN A 39 4.40 18.21 -8.75
N GLU A 40 3.59 17.91 -9.77
CA GLU A 40 2.13 17.99 -9.65
C GLU A 40 1.62 16.96 -8.64
N VAL A 41 2.13 15.72 -8.70
CA VAL A 41 1.78 14.67 -7.74
C VAL A 41 2.20 15.07 -6.33
N LEU A 42 3.42 15.58 -6.13
CA LEU A 42 3.87 16.09 -4.83
C LEU A 42 2.92 17.18 -4.30
N SER A 43 2.48 18.10 -5.15
CA SER A 43 1.55 19.17 -4.74
C SER A 43 0.22 18.62 -4.22
N VAL A 44 -0.29 17.54 -4.82
CA VAL A 44 -1.51 16.84 -4.38
C VAL A 44 -1.28 16.15 -3.03
N PHE A 45 -0.14 15.50 -2.83
CA PHE A 45 0.22 14.91 -1.53
C PHE A 45 0.35 15.98 -0.43
N GLN A 46 0.99 17.11 -0.73
CA GLN A 46 1.10 18.26 0.18
C GLN A 46 -0.27 18.87 0.53
N LEU A 47 -1.20 18.93 -0.42
CA LEU A 47 -2.57 19.34 -0.15
C LEU A 47 -3.27 18.37 0.82
N ASN A 48 -3.17 17.07 0.58
CA ASN A 48 -3.73 16.05 1.47
C ASN A 48 -3.13 16.11 2.88
N ALA A 49 -1.81 16.28 2.99
CA ALA A 49 -1.14 16.45 4.27
C ALA A 49 -1.67 17.68 5.03
N ARG A 50 -1.82 18.82 4.37
CA ARG A 50 -2.40 20.03 5.00
C ARG A 50 -3.80 19.77 5.54
N ILE A 51 -4.66 19.10 4.76
CA ILE A 51 -6.04 18.77 5.16
C ILE A 51 -6.05 17.85 6.38
N VAL A 52 -5.20 16.82 6.40
CA VAL A 52 -5.09 15.91 7.54
C VAL A 52 -4.59 16.67 8.77
N LEU A 53 -3.51 17.44 8.63
CA LEU A 53 -2.85 18.13 9.73
C LEU A 53 -3.71 19.24 10.35
N SER A 54 -4.51 19.96 9.56
CA SER A 54 -5.39 21.02 10.07
C SER A 54 -6.76 20.52 10.58
N ASN A 55 -7.06 19.22 10.47
CA ASN A 55 -8.36 18.70 10.85
C ASN A 55 -8.45 18.40 12.36
N ASP A 56 -9.13 19.26 13.11
CA ASP A 56 -9.32 19.12 14.57
C ASP A 56 -10.23 17.96 14.97
N ARG A 57 -10.97 17.36 14.03
CA ARG A 57 -11.88 16.23 14.29
C ARG A 57 -11.19 14.87 14.26
N LEU A 58 -9.93 14.80 13.85
CA LEU A 58 -9.16 13.55 13.85
C LEU A 58 -8.63 13.26 15.25
N SER A 59 -8.89 12.04 15.72
CA SER A 59 -8.22 11.51 16.92
C SER A 59 -6.71 11.38 16.69
N PRO A 60 -5.89 11.34 17.76
CA PRO A 60 -4.45 11.12 17.64
C PRO A 60 -4.09 9.87 16.83
N THR A 61 -4.78 8.75 17.09
CA THR A 61 -4.63 7.49 16.33
C THR A 61 -4.99 7.67 14.86
N GLY A 62 -6.14 8.31 14.57
CA GLY A 62 -6.57 8.56 13.19
C GLY A 62 -5.55 9.40 12.43
N ARG A 63 -5.07 10.48 13.05
CA ARG A 63 -4.02 11.35 12.49
C ARG A 63 -2.74 10.57 12.18
N HIS A 64 -2.25 9.79 13.14
CA HIS A 64 -1.04 8.98 12.96
C HIS A 64 -1.18 7.97 11.81
N LEU A 65 -2.34 7.31 11.69
CA LEU A 65 -2.62 6.37 10.60
C LEU A 65 -2.63 7.07 9.23
N PHE A 66 -3.26 8.24 9.12
CA PHE A 66 -3.26 9.01 7.88
C PHE A 66 -1.86 9.52 7.52
N CYS A 67 -1.10 10.06 8.47
CA CYS A 67 0.27 10.51 8.23
C CYS A 67 1.14 9.34 7.71
N THR A 68 1.10 8.20 8.40
CA THR A 68 1.87 7.00 8.02
C THR A 68 1.44 6.47 6.66
N LYS A 69 0.14 6.48 6.35
CA LYS A 69 -0.38 6.06 5.04
C LYS A 69 0.08 6.97 3.92
N LEU A 70 -0.02 8.29 4.08
CA LEU A 70 0.37 9.26 3.06
C LEU A 70 1.86 9.18 2.73
N GLU A 71 2.73 9.06 3.74
CA GLU A 71 4.17 8.87 3.52
C GLU A 71 4.47 7.56 2.79
N LYS A 72 3.83 6.46 3.20
CA LYS A 72 4.00 5.16 2.55
C LYS A 72 3.57 5.19 1.08
N GLU A 73 2.44 5.82 0.78
CA GLU A 73 1.93 5.95 -0.58
C GLU A 73 2.85 6.82 -1.44
N TYR A 74 3.35 7.95 -0.92
CA TYR A 74 4.30 8.80 -1.64
C TYR A 74 5.64 8.07 -1.88
N LYS A 75 6.13 7.31 -0.89
CA LYS A 75 7.32 6.47 -1.04
C LYS A 75 7.14 5.41 -2.12
N ASN A 76 6.02 4.69 -2.10
CA ASN A 76 5.70 3.69 -3.12
C ASN A 76 5.64 4.30 -4.53
N TYR A 77 5.01 5.47 -4.66
CA TYR A 77 4.97 6.23 -5.90
C TYR A 77 6.39 6.51 -6.43
N LYS A 78 7.27 7.08 -5.60
CA LYS A 78 8.68 7.35 -5.98
C LYS A 78 9.43 6.07 -6.35
N SER A 79 9.25 4.98 -5.58
CA SER A 79 9.88 3.70 -5.85
C SER A 79 9.49 3.14 -7.23
N VAL A 80 8.23 3.28 -7.63
CA VAL A 80 7.78 2.87 -8.97
C VAL A 80 8.45 3.71 -10.06
N LEU A 81 8.50 5.03 -9.90
CA LEU A 81 9.15 5.89 -10.89
C LEU A 81 10.63 5.59 -11.05
N ASN A 82 11.37 5.47 -9.94
CA ASN A 82 12.77 5.08 -9.95
C ASN A 82 12.96 3.72 -10.63
N TYR A 83 12.15 2.73 -10.26
CA TYR A 83 12.25 1.40 -10.84
C TYR A 83 12.08 1.43 -12.36
N VAL A 84 11.08 2.15 -12.87
CA VAL A 84 10.82 2.26 -14.32
C VAL A 84 11.92 3.05 -15.03
N ALA A 85 12.50 4.07 -14.39
CA ALA A 85 13.63 4.83 -14.96
C ALA A 85 14.91 3.99 -15.04
N MET A 86 15.18 3.16 -14.03
CA MET A 86 16.36 2.29 -13.96
C MET A 86 16.27 1.04 -14.85
N HIS A 87 15.07 0.66 -15.30
CA HIS A 87 14.82 -0.55 -16.10
C HIS A 87 14.14 -0.22 -17.44
N PRO A 88 14.79 0.54 -18.35
CA PRO A 88 14.21 0.92 -19.64
C PRO A 88 13.90 -0.28 -20.54
N GLU A 89 14.58 -1.41 -20.37
CA GLU A 89 14.30 -2.66 -21.08
C GLU A 89 12.88 -3.19 -20.84
N ASN A 90 12.28 -2.85 -19.69
CA ASN A 90 10.91 -3.21 -19.39
C ASN A 90 9.93 -2.45 -20.29
N LYS A 91 10.23 -1.22 -20.74
CA LYS A 91 9.37 -0.50 -21.69
C LYS A 91 9.23 -1.23 -23.02
N ILE A 92 10.30 -1.90 -23.47
CA ILE A 92 10.33 -2.67 -24.72
C ILE A 92 9.59 -4.01 -24.56
N LYS A 93 9.59 -4.57 -23.34
CA LYS A 93 8.92 -5.83 -22.99
C LYS A 93 7.47 -5.67 -22.53
N THR A 94 6.98 -4.45 -22.31
CA THR A 94 5.59 -4.23 -21.91
C THR A 94 4.67 -4.68 -23.04
N GLN A 95 4.08 -5.87 -22.88
CA GLN A 95 3.02 -6.33 -23.75
C GLN A 95 1.86 -5.34 -23.66
N ALA A 96 1.35 -4.90 -24.81
CA ALA A 96 0.19 -4.02 -24.83
C ALA A 96 -0.97 -4.67 -24.06
N ILE A 97 -1.57 -3.92 -23.13
CA ILE A 97 -2.72 -4.40 -22.36
C ILE A 97 -3.94 -4.31 -23.27
N HIS A 98 -4.30 -5.42 -23.89
CA HIS A 98 -5.46 -5.51 -24.77
C HIS A 98 -6.73 -5.80 -23.96
N SER A 99 -7.78 -5.00 -24.18
CA SER A 99 -9.13 -5.20 -23.64
C SER A 99 -9.20 -5.37 -22.11
N PRO A 100 -8.72 -4.40 -21.30
CA PRO A 100 -8.85 -4.48 -19.85
C PRO A 100 -10.33 -4.44 -19.43
N LEU A 101 -10.72 -5.35 -18.54
CA LEU A 101 -12.02 -5.30 -17.88
C LEU A 101 -11.91 -4.37 -16.67
N ILE A 102 -12.65 -3.25 -16.70
CA ILE A 102 -12.68 -2.28 -15.61
C ILE A 102 -14.01 -2.40 -14.88
N LEU A 103 -13.96 -2.76 -13.59
CA LEU A 103 -15.14 -2.84 -12.74
C LEU A 103 -15.34 -1.51 -12.00
N CYS A 104 -16.47 -0.86 -12.27
CA CYS A 104 -16.87 0.40 -11.64
C CYS A 104 -18.25 0.27 -11.00
N GLY A 105 -18.51 1.02 -9.94
CA GLY A 105 -19.80 1.06 -9.26
C GLY A 105 -19.75 1.86 -7.96
N LEU A 106 -20.92 2.18 -7.41
CA LEU A 106 -21.00 2.80 -6.10
C LEU A 106 -20.48 1.84 -5.01
N PRO A 107 -19.91 2.35 -3.91
CA PRO A 107 -19.57 1.51 -2.78
C PRO A 107 -20.82 0.73 -2.31
N ARG A 108 -20.61 -0.53 -1.93
CA ARG A 108 -21.66 -1.46 -1.42
C ARG A 108 -22.65 -2.01 -2.47
N THR A 109 -22.29 -2.01 -3.76
CA THR A 109 -23.09 -2.61 -4.86
C THR A 109 -22.69 -4.04 -5.24
N GLY A 110 -21.95 -4.75 -4.37
CA GLY A 110 -21.49 -6.11 -4.64
C GLY A 110 -20.27 -6.18 -5.57
N THR A 111 -19.59 -5.07 -5.85
CA THR A 111 -18.38 -5.03 -6.69
C THR A 111 -17.26 -5.92 -6.15
N THR A 112 -17.10 -6.04 -4.83
CA THR A 112 -16.12 -6.98 -4.23
C THR A 112 -16.42 -8.44 -4.59
N LEU A 113 -17.69 -8.85 -4.52
CA LEU A 113 -18.09 -10.22 -4.87
C LEU A 113 -17.83 -10.49 -6.36
N LEU A 114 -18.24 -9.55 -7.22
CA LEU A 114 -18.03 -9.67 -8.66
C LEU A 114 -16.54 -9.67 -9.04
N PHE A 115 -15.73 -8.80 -8.41
CA PHE A 115 -14.29 -8.77 -8.60
C PHE A 115 -13.65 -10.12 -8.26
N ASN A 116 -14.01 -10.71 -7.11
CA ASN A 116 -13.49 -12.01 -6.68
C ASN A 116 -13.92 -13.15 -7.62
N LEU A 117 -15.15 -13.11 -8.14
CA LEU A 117 -15.64 -14.09 -9.10
C LEU A 117 -14.87 -14.01 -10.43
N LEU A 118 -14.66 -12.81 -10.96
CA LEU A 118 -13.85 -12.60 -12.18
C LEU A 118 -12.38 -13.00 -11.96
N ALA A 119 -11.84 -12.78 -10.76
CA ALA A 119 -10.48 -13.17 -10.42
C ALA A 119 -10.26 -14.69 -10.39
N CYS A 120 -11.32 -15.50 -10.35
CA CYS A 120 -11.22 -16.96 -10.43
C CYS A 120 -10.91 -17.48 -11.84
N ASP A 121 -11.14 -16.67 -12.88
CA ASP A 121 -10.81 -17.05 -14.26
C ASP A 121 -9.29 -17.04 -14.48
N PRO A 122 -8.65 -18.16 -14.85
CA PRO A 122 -7.22 -18.21 -15.13
C PRO A 122 -6.78 -17.29 -16.28
N ALA A 123 -7.68 -16.92 -17.20
CA ALA A 123 -7.40 -15.96 -18.26
C ALA A 123 -7.37 -14.50 -17.76
N CYS A 124 -7.91 -14.25 -16.56
CA CYS A 124 -7.96 -12.92 -15.96
C CYS A 124 -6.79 -12.68 -14.97
N ARG A 125 -6.15 -11.51 -15.08
CA ARG A 125 -5.12 -11.05 -14.13
C ARG A 125 -5.63 -9.93 -13.21
N ALA A 126 -6.29 -10.31 -12.13
CA ALA A 126 -6.66 -9.39 -11.04
C ALA A 126 -5.46 -8.97 -10.15
N PRO A 127 -5.30 -7.69 -9.78
CA PRO A 127 -4.24 -7.29 -8.85
C PRO A 127 -4.47 -7.89 -7.46
N LEU A 128 -3.41 -8.42 -6.83
CA LEU A 128 -3.46 -8.84 -5.43
C LEU A 128 -3.30 -7.61 -4.53
N LEU A 129 -3.87 -7.64 -3.31
CA LEU A 129 -3.73 -6.54 -2.35
C LEU A 129 -2.26 -6.16 -2.13
N MET A 130 -1.39 -7.17 -2.00
CA MET A 130 0.03 -6.94 -1.75
C MET A 130 0.79 -6.42 -2.96
N ASP A 131 0.34 -6.70 -4.19
CA ASP A 131 0.87 -6.06 -5.40
C ASP A 131 0.57 -4.55 -5.42
N ILE A 132 -0.53 -4.13 -4.79
CA ILE A 132 -0.91 -2.71 -4.69
C ILE A 132 -0.14 -2.03 -3.55
N LEU A 133 -0.04 -2.67 -2.39
CA LEU A 133 0.61 -2.10 -1.21
C LEU A 133 2.15 -2.07 -1.33
N HIS A 134 2.73 -3.00 -2.08
CA HIS A 134 4.18 -3.15 -2.25
C HIS A 134 4.50 -3.50 -3.72
N PRO A 135 4.36 -2.53 -4.65
CA PRO A 135 4.43 -2.80 -6.10
C PRO A 135 5.82 -3.16 -6.59
N ILE A 136 6.87 -2.73 -5.89
CA ILE A 136 8.28 -2.92 -6.29
C ILE A 136 9.01 -3.79 -5.26
N PRO A 137 9.82 -4.78 -5.69
CA PRO A 137 10.00 -5.23 -7.09
C PRO A 137 8.75 -5.95 -7.63
N PRO A 138 8.48 -5.95 -8.94
CA PRO A 138 7.38 -6.74 -9.50
C PRO A 138 7.66 -8.25 -9.28
N ILE A 139 6.67 -8.97 -8.75
CA ILE A 139 6.76 -10.42 -8.53
C ILE A 139 5.83 -11.13 -9.50
N ALA A 140 6.31 -12.19 -10.16
CA ALA A 140 5.48 -13.01 -11.01
C ALA A 140 4.43 -13.76 -10.18
N ARG A 141 3.20 -13.89 -10.69
CA ARG A 141 2.15 -14.66 -9.98
C ARG A 141 2.52 -16.13 -9.74
N SER A 142 3.33 -16.70 -10.62
CA SER A 142 3.82 -18.08 -10.49
C SER A 142 4.89 -18.25 -9.40
N ASP A 143 5.44 -17.14 -8.89
CA ASP A 143 6.49 -17.15 -7.88
C ASP A 143 5.88 -17.16 -6.46
N ASN A 144 5.38 -18.34 -6.07
CA ASN A 144 4.66 -18.52 -4.82
C ASN A 144 5.50 -18.15 -3.59
N ASP A 145 6.81 -18.40 -3.62
CA ASP A 145 7.70 -18.19 -2.48
C ASP A 145 7.88 -16.70 -2.20
N ASN A 146 8.19 -15.90 -3.24
CA ASN A 146 8.33 -14.46 -3.08
C ASN A 146 6.99 -13.78 -2.80
N GLN A 147 5.88 -14.30 -3.33
CA GLN A 147 4.54 -13.83 -2.96
C GLN A 147 4.21 -14.12 -1.49
N ALA A 148 4.54 -15.31 -0.98
CA ALA A 148 4.36 -15.66 0.42
C ALA A 148 5.21 -14.77 1.34
N GLN A 149 6.48 -14.53 0.98
CA GLN A 149 7.36 -13.65 1.74
C GLN A 149 6.87 -12.20 1.79
N ARG A 150 6.36 -11.67 0.68
CA ARG A 150 5.73 -10.35 0.64
C ARG A 150 4.52 -10.27 1.58
N ASN A 151 3.71 -11.32 1.64
CA ASN A 151 2.57 -11.39 2.56
C ASN A 151 3.05 -11.37 4.02
N LEU A 152 4.11 -12.11 4.36
CA LEU A 152 4.69 -12.14 5.70
C LEU A 152 5.25 -10.78 6.14
N PHE A 153 5.85 -9.99 5.24
CA PHE A 153 6.41 -8.67 5.57
C PHE A 153 5.37 -7.67 6.12
N SER A 154 4.07 -7.97 5.94
CA SER A 154 2.98 -7.20 6.55
C SER A 154 2.72 -7.52 8.04
N SER A 155 3.37 -8.53 8.63
CA SER A 155 3.16 -8.87 10.05
C SER A 155 3.61 -7.75 10.99
N GLU A 156 4.59 -6.92 10.60
CA GLU A 156 4.99 -5.71 11.35
C GLU A 156 3.83 -4.71 11.45
N THR A 157 3.00 -4.61 10.40
CA THR A 157 1.79 -3.78 10.46
C THR A 157 0.75 -4.36 11.42
N SER A 158 0.72 -5.66 11.66
CA SER A 158 -0.20 -6.28 12.63
C SER A 158 0.12 -5.85 14.06
N ALA A 159 1.40 -5.84 14.47
CA ALA A 159 1.78 -5.44 15.82
C ALA A 159 1.49 -3.96 16.10
N MET A 160 1.77 -3.08 15.12
CA MET A 160 1.41 -1.65 15.17
C MET A 160 -0.11 -1.46 15.27
N MET A 161 -0.89 -2.19 14.46
CA MET A 161 -2.35 -2.09 14.47
C MET A 161 -2.94 -2.62 15.78
N ASP A 162 -2.38 -3.68 16.35
CA ASP A 162 -2.76 -4.20 17.66
C ASP A 162 -2.47 -3.17 18.77
N ALA A 163 -1.29 -2.53 18.76
CA ALA A 163 -0.94 -1.46 19.69
C ALA A 163 -1.86 -0.23 19.56
N LEU A 164 -2.43 0.00 18.37
CA LEU A 164 -3.45 1.03 18.11
C LEU A 164 -4.88 0.60 18.45
N GLY A 165 -5.07 -0.60 19.00
CA GLY A 165 -6.39 -1.15 19.34
C GLY A 165 -7.22 -1.60 18.13
N LEU A 166 -6.58 -1.87 16.99
CA LEU A 166 -7.20 -2.22 15.71
C LEU A 166 -7.09 -3.71 15.36
N ALA A 167 -6.84 -4.59 16.33
CA ALA A 167 -6.68 -6.03 16.13
C ALA A 167 -7.86 -6.68 15.38
N ASN A 168 -9.09 -6.26 15.66
CA ASN A 168 -10.28 -6.77 14.99
C ASN A 168 -10.32 -6.38 13.50
N TYR A 169 -9.87 -5.17 13.18
CA TYR A 169 -9.78 -4.70 11.78
C TYR A 169 -8.76 -5.54 10.99
N VAL A 170 -7.60 -5.82 11.58
CA VAL A 170 -6.57 -6.67 10.94
C VAL A 170 -7.12 -8.07 10.65
N ARG A 171 -7.86 -8.64 11.61
CA ARG A 171 -8.50 -9.95 11.44
C ARG A 171 -9.50 -9.96 10.27
N GLU A 172 -10.35 -8.94 10.17
CA GLU A 172 -11.31 -8.80 9.08
C GLU A 172 -10.64 -8.56 7.72
N LEU A 173 -9.55 -7.77 7.70
CA LEU A 173 -8.74 -7.54 6.51
C LEU A 173 -8.16 -8.87 6.00
N HIS A 174 -7.58 -9.69 6.88
CA HIS A 174 -7.04 -10.99 6.51
C HIS A 174 -8.13 -11.95 6.01
N ALA A 175 -9.30 -11.97 6.66
CA ALA A 175 -10.42 -12.82 6.25
C ALA A 175 -10.97 -12.46 4.85
N SER A 176 -10.93 -11.18 4.48
CA SER A 176 -11.43 -10.69 3.19
C SER A 176 -10.45 -10.89 2.02
N HIS A 177 -9.19 -11.18 2.33
CA HIS A 177 -8.11 -11.31 1.35
C HIS A 177 -7.45 -12.70 1.42
N LEU A 178 -8.25 -13.75 1.68
CA LEU A 178 -7.88 -15.16 1.58
C LEU A 178 -7.39 -15.49 0.17
N GLY A 179 -6.12 -15.15 -0.08
CA GLY A 179 -5.44 -15.32 -1.35
C GLY A 179 -4.23 -16.24 -1.25
N VAL A 180 -4.07 -17.04 -0.19
CA VAL A 180 -3.09 -18.15 -0.14
C VAL A 180 -3.56 -19.21 0.88
N GLN A 181 -4.62 -19.96 0.56
CA GLN A 181 -4.81 -21.31 1.10
C GLN A 181 -5.37 -22.18 -0.03
N ARG A 182 -4.48 -22.60 -0.92
CA ARG A 182 -4.65 -23.79 -1.74
C ARG A 182 -3.36 -24.59 -1.66
#